data_AF-A0A5S4VWL6-F1
#
_entry.id   AF-A0A5S4VWL6-F1
#
_cell.length_a   1.000
_cell.length_b   1.000
_cell.length_c   1.000
_cell.angle_alpha   90.00
_cell.angle_beta   90.00
_cell.angle_gamma   90.00
#
_symmetry.space_group_name_H-M   'P 1'
#
loop_
_entity.id
_entity.type
_entity.pdbx_description
1 polymer ?
#
loop_
_entity_poly.entity_id
_entity_poly.type
_entity_poly.pdbx_seq_one_letter_code
_entity_poly.pdbx_strand_id
1 'polypeptide(L)'
;MCTVCGCSDGKASIEDAHGHHHDHGDGHEHGGHHHHHRGHGHDHGHHHHHGGAHDHAPDEAGLLDCGANPAGQKIAGMSSDRIIQVERDILGKNDRLAADNRARFAADGVLAFNLVSSPGAGKTSLLVRALSELKASFAIGVIEGDQQTSNDAERIRATGVPAIQVNTGKGCHLDAAMVGEAYDRLPWLNGGLLFIENVGNLVCPAAFDLGEACKIVVFSTTEGEDKPLKYPDMFAASSLMLINKIDLAPVLDFDLAKTIDYARRVNPKIEVLTVSARTGEGFAAFFAWIRKRMAATTPAAMTAAE
;
A
#
# COMPACT_ATOMS: atom_id res chain seq x y z
N MET A 1 22.02 11.23 -0.30
CA MET A 1 20.63 11.71 -0.15
C MET A 1 19.85 11.29 -1.37
N CYS A 2 19.00 10.27 -1.25
CA CYS A 2 18.15 9.84 -2.36
C CYS A 2 16.84 10.65 -2.32
N THR A 3 16.75 11.68 -3.16
CA THR A 3 15.55 12.50 -3.34
C THR A 3 14.42 11.76 -4.08
N VAL A 4 14.67 10.53 -4.54
CA VAL A 4 13.73 9.73 -5.32
C VAL A 4 12.80 8.88 -4.43
N CYS A 5 13.24 8.51 -3.22
CA CYS A 5 12.49 7.62 -2.31
C CYS A 5 12.05 8.29 -0.99
N GLY A 6 12.40 9.55 -0.76
CA GLY A 6 12.00 10.26 0.47
C GLY A 6 12.68 9.78 1.77
N CYS A 7 13.68 8.89 1.70
CA CYS A 7 14.52 8.49 2.84
C CYS A 7 15.53 9.58 3.24
N SER A 8 15.06 10.81 3.45
CA SER A 8 15.75 11.75 4.34
C SER A 8 15.40 11.40 5.79
N ASP A 9 16.21 11.79 6.77
CA ASP A 9 15.97 11.66 8.22
C ASP A 9 14.74 12.45 8.73
N GLY A 10 13.64 12.47 7.97
CA GLY A 10 12.34 12.90 8.42
C GLY A 10 11.80 11.83 9.35
N LYS A 11 11.88 12.08 10.65
CA LYS A 11 11.19 11.25 11.65
C LYS A 11 9.72 11.20 11.26
N ALA A 12 9.21 10.01 10.94
CA ALA A 12 7.77 9.79 10.94
C ALA A 12 7.26 10.21 12.32
N SER A 13 6.24 11.06 12.35
CA SER A 13 5.67 11.52 13.60
C SER A 13 4.54 10.58 13.97
N ILE A 14 4.65 9.93 15.12
CA ILE A 14 3.54 9.23 15.77
C ILE A 14 2.89 10.25 16.70
N GLU A 15 1.56 10.37 16.66
CA GLU A 15 0.85 11.34 17.52
C GLU A 15 1.10 11.03 19.01
N ASP A 16 1.72 11.99 19.71
CA ASP A 16 1.68 12.12 21.16
C ASP A 16 0.65 13.21 21.50
N ALA A 17 -0.26 12.90 22.43
CA ALA A 17 -1.50 13.65 22.62
C ALA A 17 -1.31 15.00 23.36
N HIS A 18 -0.81 16.08 22.71
CA HIS A 18 -1.00 17.48 23.16
C HIS A 18 -0.77 18.49 22.01
N GLY A 19 -1.82 19.20 21.57
CA GLY A 19 -1.78 20.13 20.43
C GLY A 19 -1.72 21.61 20.82
N HIS A 20 -0.90 22.38 20.09
CA HIS A 20 -0.99 23.84 20.00
C HIS A 20 -0.84 24.29 18.55
N HIS A 21 -1.85 25.05 18.09
CA HIS A 21 -2.03 25.60 16.74
C HIS A 21 -1.26 26.93 16.61
N HIS A 22 -0.58 27.14 15.48
CA HIS A 22 -0.27 28.49 15.00
C HIS A 22 -0.46 28.56 13.48
N ASP A 23 -1.28 29.53 13.09
CA ASP A 23 -1.71 29.93 11.77
C ASP A 23 -0.87 31.14 11.32
N HIS A 24 -0.44 31.16 10.05
CA HIS A 24 -0.05 32.39 9.36
C HIS A 24 -0.25 32.23 7.84
N GLY A 25 -1.14 33.06 7.30
CA GLY A 25 -1.25 33.35 5.88
C GLY A 25 -0.31 34.45 5.41
N ASP A 26 -0.23 34.60 4.08
CA ASP A 26 0.12 35.77 3.24
C ASP A 26 0.49 35.18 1.85
N GLY A 27 -0.02 35.56 0.67
CA GLY A 27 -0.74 36.74 0.23
C GLY A 27 0.17 37.62 -0.63
N HIS A 28 0.39 37.34 -1.93
CA HIS A 28 0.91 38.32 -2.91
C HIS A 28 0.56 38.01 -4.39
N GLU A 29 -0.07 38.99 -5.03
CA GLU A 29 -0.31 39.16 -6.47
C GLU A 29 0.76 40.08 -7.10
N HIS A 30 1.11 39.87 -8.37
CA HIS A 30 1.53 40.87 -9.40
C HIS A 30 1.48 40.12 -10.77
N GLY A 31 1.00 40.59 -11.93
CA GLY A 31 0.66 41.92 -12.43
C GLY A 31 1.59 42.33 -13.59
N GLY A 32 1.17 42.25 -14.86
CA GLY A 32 1.62 43.18 -15.93
C GLY A 32 2.28 42.67 -17.23
N HIS A 33 1.46 42.58 -18.30
CA HIS A 33 1.59 43.11 -19.69
C HIS A 33 2.72 42.76 -20.71
N HIS A 34 2.24 42.27 -21.88
CA HIS A 34 2.51 42.52 -23.33
C HIS A 34 3.89 42.97 -23.85
N HIS A 35 4.42 42.51 -25.01
CA HIS A 35 3.97 42.75 -26.40
C HIS A 35 4.85 41.97 -27.43
N HIS A 36 4.37 41.93 -28.68
CA HIS A 36 4.83 41.31 -29.95
C HIS A 36 6.29 41.66 -30.39
N HIS A 37 6.99 41.04 -31.37
CA HIS A 37 6.65 40.67 -32.76
C HIS A 37 7.77 39.81 -33.42
N ARG A 38 7.41 39.22 -34.58
CA ARG A 38 8.14 38.31 -35.51
C ARG A 38 9.53 38.76 -36.05
N GLY A 39 10.33 37.77 -36.47
CA GLY A 39 11.39 37.92 -37.51
C GLY A 39 12.06 36.59 -37.91
N HIS A 40 11.92 36.20 -39.19
CA HIS A 40 12.56 35.09 -39.93
C HIS A 40 14.10 35.03 -39.75
N GLY A 41 14.87 33.96 -39.96
CA GLY A 41 14.70 32.65 -40.59
C GLY A 41 16.07 32.26 -41.17
N HIS A 42 16.56 31.03 -41.01
CA HIS A 42 17.65 30.50 -41.84
C HIS A 42 17.54 28.98 -42.00
N ASP A 43 17.61 28.60 -43.27
CA ASP A 43 17.62 27.28 -43.86
C ASP A 43 19.08 26.78 -43.91
N HIS A 44 19.32 25.54 -43.50
CA HIS A 44 20.55 24.81 -43.80
C HIS A 44 20.24 23.32 -43.98
N GLY A 45 20.12 22.94 -45.25
CA GLY A 45 20.16 21.55 -45.67
C GLY A 45 21.57 20.98 -45.57
N HIS A 46 21.68 19.76 -45.04
CA HIS A 46 22.80 18.87 -45.33
C HIS A 46 22.31 17.45 -45.57
N HIS A 47 22.73 16.93 -46.72
CA HIS A 47 22.47 15.60 -47.24
C HIS A 47 23.24 14.48 -46.49
N HIS A 48 22.63 13.29 -46.60
CA HIS A 48 22.93 11.99 -46.02
C HIS A 48 24.33 11.39 -46.24
N HIS A 49 24.71 10.45 -45.36
CA HIS A 49 25.35 9.20 -45.79
C HIS A 49 24.97 8.02 -44.87
N HIS A 50 24.55 6.91 -45.50
CA HIS A 50 24.13 5.64 -44.88
C HIS A 50 25.31 4.78 -44.42
N GLY A 51 25.09 3.94 -43.40
CA GLY A 51 25.91 2.76 -43.14
C GLY A 51 25.72 2.15 -41.75
N GLY A 52 24.74 1.28 -41.58
CA GLY A 52 24.58 0.48 -40.37
C GLY A 52 23.30 -0.35 -40.38
N ALA A 53 23.40 -1.59 -40.85
CA ALA A 53 22.34 -2.58 -40.68
C ALA A 53 22.21 -2.91 -39.19
N HIS A 54 21.18 -2.39 -38.55
CA HIS A 54 20.72 -2.88 -37.26
C HIS A 54 19.44 -3.68 -37.50
N ASP A 55 19.52 -4.98 -37.25
CA ASP A 55 18.38 -5.87 -37.09
C ASP A 55 17.50 -5.32 -35.96
N HIS A 56 16.52 -4.50 -36.31
CA HIS A 56 15.44 -4.14 -35.42
C HIS A 56 14.34 -5.19 -35.59
N ALA A 57 14.25 -6.08 -34.60
CA ALA A 57 13.03 -6.84 -34.33
C ALA A 57 11.83 -5.86 -34.31
N PRO A 58 10.63 -6.29 -34.74
CA PRO A 58 9.52 -5.38 -34.95
C PRO A 58 9.12 -4.67 -33.65
N ASP A 59 9.06 -3.34 -33.71
CA ASP A 59 8.42 -2.48 -32.72
C ASP A 59 7.04 -3.05 -32.38
N GLU A 60 6.83 -3.51 -31.15
CA GLU A 60 5.48 -3.51 -30.59
C GLU A 60 5.05 -2.05 -30.50
N ALA A 61 4.15 -1.66 -31.40
CA ALA A 61 3.76 -0.28 -31.68
C ALA A 61 3.54 0.56 -30.40
N GLY A 62 4.47 1.47 -30.12
CA GLY A 62 4.28 2.56 -29.17
C GLY A 62 4.60 2.28 -27.69
N LEU A 63 5.15 1.12 -27.32
CA LEU A 63 5.54 0.85 -25.93
C LEU A 63 7.01 1.23 -25.66
N LEU A 64 7.23 2.25 -24.83
CA LEU A 64 8.55 2.60 -24.31
C LEU A 64 8.73 2.02 -22.91
N ASP A 65 9.57 1.00 -22.77
CA ASP A 65 9.91 0.42 -21.46
C ASP A 65 11.15 1.09 -20.85
N CYS A 66 10.90 2.12 -20.04
CA CYS A 66 11.95 2.80 -19.26
C CYS A 66 12.40 2.02 -18.01
N GLY A 67 11.68 0.96 -17.64
CA GLY A 67 11.90 0.14 -16.43
C GLY A 67 12.81 -1.06 -16.66
N ALA A 68 13.05 -1.46 -17.91
CA ALA A 68 13.82 -2.65 -18.31
C ALA A 68 15.31 -2.74 -17.87
N ASN A 69 15.79 -1.85 -17.02
CA ASN A 69 17.16 -1.93 -16.50
C ASN A 69 17.22 -2.87 -15.27
N PRO A 70 18.39 -3.49 -14.96
CA PRO A 70 18.49 -4.46 -13.85
C PRO A 70 18.16 -3.90 -12.46
N ALA A 71 18.23 -2.58 -12.27
CA ALA A 71 17.88 -1.90 -11.03
C ALA A 71 16.42 -1.41 -11.02
N GLY A 72 15.65 -1.65 -12.07
CA GLY A 72 14.27 -1.15 -12.25
C GLY A 72 14.14 0.37 -12.39
N GLN A 73 15.19 1.15 -12.10
CA GLN A 73 15.18 2.62 -12.07
C GLN A 73 16.53 3.20 -12.48
N LYS A 74 16.51 4.39 -13.08
CA LYS A 74 17.71 5.17 -13.42
C LYS A 74 17.80 6.39 -12.51
N ILE A 75 18.87 6.49 -11.72
CA ILE A 75 19.16 7.66 -10.88
C ILE A 75 20.39 8.38 -11.44
N ALA A 76 20.25 9.66 -11.77
CA ALA A 76 21.34 10.46 -12.29
C ALA A 76 22.54 10.46 -11.33
N GLY A 77 23.71 10.09 -11.83
CA GLY A 77 24.94 10.05 -11.04
C GLY A 77 25.15 8.80 -10.17
N MET A 78 24.31 7.77 -10.28
CA MET A 78 24.49 6.49 -9.58
C MET A 78 24.55 5.30 -10.55
N SER A 79 25.48 4.37 -10.32
CA SER A 79 25.52 3.10 -11.06
C SER A 79 24.42 2.16 -10.61
N SER A 80 23.96 1.27 -11.49
CA SER A 80 22.96 0.25 -11.17
C SER A 80 23.38 -0.63 -9.99
N ASP A 81 24.65 -1.05 -9.92
CA ASP A 81 25.18 -1.85 -8.80
C ASP A 81 25.05 -1.11 -7.46
N ARG A 82 25.31 0.20 -7.46
CA ARG A 82 25.19 1.01 -6.25
C ARG A 82 23.73 1.19 -5.84
N ILE A 83 22.83 1.35 -6.80
CA ILE A 83 21.37 1.42 -6.54
C ILE A 83 20.90 0.11 -5.91
N ILE A 84 21.23 -1.03 -6.51
CA ILE A 84 20.86 -2.36 -6.02
C ILE A 84 21.44 -2.62 -4.62
N GLN A 85 22.69 -2.23 -4.36
CA GLN A 85 23.29 -2.39 -3.03
C GLN A 85 22.54 -1.59 -1.97
N VAL A 86 22.24 -0.31 -2.24
CA VAL A 86 21.51 0.56 -1.31
C VAL A 86 20.11 0.00 -1.04
N GLU A 87 19.42 -0.46 -2.07
CA GLU A 87 18.11 -1.10 -1.93
C GLU A 87 18.17 -2.35 -1.06
N ARG A 88 19.14 -3.25 -1.30
CA ARG A 88 19.35 -4.45 -0.47
C ARG A 88 19.67 -4.12 0.99
N ASP A 89 20.47 -3.09 1.23
CA ASP A 89 20.81 -2.68 2.60
C ASP A 89 19.58 -2.16 3.35
N ILE A 90 18.72 -1.37 2.66
CA ILE A 90 17.47 -0.85 3.23
C ILE A 90 16.47 -1.99 3.50
N LEU A 91 16.19 -2.80 2.50
CA LEU A 91 15.23 -3.92 2.62
C LEU A 91 15.73 -4.96 3.61
N GLY A 92 17.02 -5.30 3.59
CA GLY A 92 17.61 -6.25 4.53
C GLY A 92 17.58 -5.78 5.99
N LYS A 93 17.63 -4.47 6.25
CA LYS A 93 17.38 -3.92 7.60
C LYS A 93 15.90 -4.04 7.98
N ASN A 94 15.00 -3.69 7.06
CA ASN A 94 13.56 -3.80 7.28
C ASN A 94 13.15 -5.25 7.60
N ASP A 95 13.65 -6.22 6.84
CA ASP A 95 13.30 -7.64 7.00
C ASP A 95 13.67 -8.20 8.39
N ARG A 96 14.77 -7.72 8.98
CA ARG A 96 15.14 -8.10 10.36
C ARG A 96 14.11 -7.57 11.36
N LEU A 97 13.73 -6.31 11.24
CA LEU A 97 12.71 -5.71 12.10
C LEU A 97 11.33 -6.35 11.88
N ALA A 98 11.00 -6.72 10.65
CA ALA A 98 9.77 -7.44 10.32
C ALA A 98 9.76 -8.84 10.96
N ALA A 99 10.91 -9.54 10.97
CA ALA A 99 11.06 -10.81 11.67
C ALA A 99 10.86 -10.65 13.18
N ASP A 100 11.41 -9.59 13.78
CA ASP A 100 11.22 -9.29 15.20
C ASP A 100 9.74 -8.99 15.50
N ASN A 101 9.08 -8.14 14.70
CA ASN A 101 7.65 -7.85 14.82
C ASN A 101 6.81 -9.13 14.76
N ARG A 102 7.08 -9.99 13.78
CA ARG A 102 6.37 -11.27 13.62
C ARG A 102 6.55 -12.17 14.83
N ALA A 103 7.76 -12.27 15.37
CA ALA A 103 8.03 -13.05 16.57
C ALA A 103 7.26 -12.51 17.78
N ARG A 104 7.19 -11.17 17.92
CA ARG A 104 6.40 -10.50 18.96
C ARG A 104 4.90 -10.76 18.81
N PHE A 105 4.35 -10.58 17.62
CA PHE A 105 2.93 -10.84 17.35
C PHE A 105 2.58 -12.30 17.67
N ALA A 106 3.43 -13.24 17.25
CA ALA A 106 3.26 -14.66 17.55
C ALA A 106 3.33 -14.96 19.05
N ALA A 107 4.27 -14.35 19.78
CA ALA A 107 4.39 -14.49 21.23
C ALA A 107 3.14 -13.99 21.98
N ASP A 108 2.52 -12.92 21.47
CA ASP A 108 1.26 -12.37 22.01
C ASP A 108 0.00 -13.10 21.50
N GLY A 109 0.16 -14.11 20.63
CA GLY A 109 -0.94 -14.81 19.97
C GLY A 109 -1.76 -13.91 19.01
N VAL A 110 -1.18 -12.80 18.56
CA VAL A 110 -1.84 -11.81 17.70
C VAL A 110 -1.67 -12.19 16.23
N LEU A 111 -2.78 -12.22 15.50
CA LEU A 111 -2.76 -12.39 14.05
C LEU A 111 -2.83 -11.01 13.37
N ALA A 112 -1.72 -10.63 12.73
CA ALA A 112 -1.57 -9.35 12.06
C ALA A 112 -1.86 -9.43 10.55
N PHE A 113 -2.63 -8.46 10.02
CA PHE A 113 -2.94 -8.31 8.60
C PHE A 113 -2.56 -6.92 8.10
N ASN A 114 -1.90 -6.84 6.94
CA ASN A 114 -1.53 -5.58 6.29
C ASN A 114 -2.50 -5.28 5.15
N LEU A 115 -3.34 -4.26 5.30
CA LEU A 115 -4.28 -3.79 4.29
C LEU A 115 -3.59 -2.77 3.37
N VAL A 116 -3.49 -3.13 2.10
CA VAL A 116 -2.81 -2.35 1.05
C VAL A 116 -3.80 -2.05 -0.07
N SER A 117 -3.72 -0.88 -0.71
CA SER A 117 -4.65 -0.48 -1.76
C SER A 117 -4.16 0.73 -2.55
N SER A 118 -4.85 1.10 -3.63
CA SER A 118 -4.80 2.48 -4.13
C SER A 118 -5.47 3.46 -3.15
N PRO A 119 -5.21 4.77 -3.25
CA PRO A 119 -6.02 5.77 -2.56
C PRO A 119 -7.50 5.63 -2.91
N GLY A 120 -8.39 5.75 -1.93
CA GLY A 120 -9.85 5.73 -2.16
C GLY A 120 -10.46 4.36 -2.46
N ALA A 121 -9.71 3.25 -2.38
CA ALA A 121 -10.27 1.89 -2.52
C ALA A 121 -11.24 1.52 -1.39
N GLY A 122 -11.16 2.24 -0.26
CA GLY A 122 -12.09 2.13 0.88
C GLY A 122 -11.60 1.24 2.02
N LYS A 123 -10.27 1.17 2.27
CA LYS A 123 -9.66 0.43 3.39
C LYS A 123 -10.28 0.81 4.74
N THR A 124 -10.27 2.10 5.10
CA THR A 124 -10.85 2.58 6.36
C THR A 124 -12.33 2.26 6.49
N SER A 125 -13.12 2.45 5.44
CA SER A 125 -14.56 2.14 5.48
C SER A 125 -14.80 0.63 5.66
N LEU A 126 -13.97 -0.20 5.03
CA LEU A 126 -13.99 -1.65 5.21
C LEU A 126 -13.61 -2.02 6.64
N LEU A 127 -12.55 -1.41 7.20
CA LEU A 127 -12.15 -1.63 8.60
C LEU A 127 -13.23 -1.18 9.57
N VAL A 128 -13.74 0.04 9.48
CA VAL A 128 -14.80 0.54 10.38
C VAL A 128 -15.99 -0.42 10.42
N ARG A 129 -16.39 -0.99 9.27
CA ARG A 129 -17.44 -2.01 9.20
C ARG A 129 -17.01 -3.34 9.81
N ALA A 130 -15.81 -3.83 9.48
CA ALA A 130 -15.32 -5.10 10.02
C ALA A 130 -15.20 -5.06 11.56
N LEU A 131 -14.67 -3.96 12.08
CA LEU A 131 -14.40 -3.76 13.50
C LEU A 131 -15.68 -3.67 14.33
N SER A 132 -16.77 -3.10 13.80
CA SER A 132 -18.02 -3.01 14.54
C SER A 132 -18.60 -4.40 14.89
N GLU A 133 -18.30 -5.42 14.08
CA GLU A 133 -18.76 -6.80 14.26
C GLU A 133 -17.68 -7.68 14.92
N LEU A 134 -16.42 -7.60 14.49
CA LEU A 134 -15.34 -8.47 14.97
C LEU A 134 -14.95 -8.18 16.43
N LYS A 135 -15.08 -6.94 16.91
CA LYS A 135 -14.71 -6.56 18.28
C LYS A 135 -15.51 -7.29 19.37
N ALA A 136 -16.64 -7.90 19.00
CA ALA A 136 -17.43 -8.73 19.92
C ALA A 136 -16.79 -10.09 20.19
N SER A 137 -15.88 -10.55 19.33
CA SER A 137 -15.26 -11.89 19.41
C SER A 137 -13.76 -11.86 19.58
N PHE A 138 -13.11 -10.74 19.27
CA PHE A 138 -11.65 -10.60 19.32
C PHE A 138 -11.27 -9.29 20.01
N ALA A 139 -10.17 -9.30 20.76
CA ALA A 139 -9.44 -8.08 21.05
C ALA A 139 -8.78 -7.60 19.75
N ILE A 140 -8.92 -6.32 19.43
CA ILE A 140 -8.45 -5.77 18.15
C ILE A 140 -7.67 -4.49 18.40
N GLY A 141 -6.56 -4.33 17.68
CA GLY A 141 -5.85 -3.07 17.55
C GLY A 141 -5.67 -2.70 16.07
N VAL A 142 -5.53 -1.40 15.81
CA VAL A 142 -5.26 -0.90 14.47
C VAL A 142 -4.03 0.01 14.47
N ILE A 143 -3.16 -0.16 13.49
CA ILE A 143 -2.12 0.81 13.15
C ILE A 143 -2.55 1.43 11.82
N GLU A 144 -2.78 2.73 11.83
CA GLU A 144 -3.18 3.51 10.66
C GLU A 144 -1.95 4.27 10.14
N GLY A 145 -1.67 4.15 8.84
CA GLY A 145 -0.56 4.83 8.20
C GLY A 145 -1.03 5.70 7.04
N ASP A 146 -0.85 7.01 7.17
CA ASP A 146 -1.07 7.99 6.11
C ASP A 146 0.12 8.96 6.00
N GLN A 147 0.14 9.79 4.96
CA GLN A 147 1.13 10.86 4.84
C GLN A 147 0.90 11.94 5.90
N GLN A 148 -0.35 12.29 6.13
CA GLN A 148 -0.77 13.38 7.00
C GLN A 148 -2.17 13.12 7.56
N THR A 149 -2.54 13.89 8.59
CA THR A 149 -3.84 13.86 9.29
C THR A 149 -4.07 12.59 10.11
N SER A 150 -5.07 12.61 10.99
CA SER A 150 -5.50 11.45 11.79
C SER A 150 -6.95 11.06 11.52
N ASN A 151 -7.53 11.54 10.42
CA ASN A 151 -8.95 11.37 10.09
C ASN A 151 -9.37 9.89 10.07
N ASP A 152 -8.54 9.02 9.49
CA ASP A 152 -8.86 7.60 9.39
C ASP A 152 -8.70 6.90 10.74
N ALA A 153 -7.66 7.23 11.52
CA ALA A 153 -7.53 6.75 12.90
C ALA A 153 -8.69 7.21 13.80
N GLU A 154 -9.18 8.45 13.67
CA GLU A 154 -10.34 8.95 14.42
C GLU A 154 -11.61 8.16 14.09
N ARG A 155 -11.84 7.89 12.80
CA ARG A 155 -12.98 7.06 12.35
C ARG A 155 -12.90 5.65 12.90
N ILE A 156 -11.70 5.07 12.98
CA ILE A 156 -11.47 3.75 13.58
C ILE A 156 -11.72 3.80 15.09
N ARG A 157 -11.16 4.79 15.81
CA ARG A 157 -11.36 4.96 17.27
C ARG A 157 -12.82 5.16 17.62
N ALA A 158 -13.61 5.82 16.77
CA ALA A 158 -15.06 5.97 16.95
C ALA A 158 -15.81 4.61 16.99
N THR A 159 -15.22 3.53 16.48
CA THR A 159 -15.78 2.17 16.65
C THR A 159 -15.56 1.58 18.05
N GLY A 160 -14.76 2.24 18.90
CA GLY A 160 -14.32 1.75 20.21
C GLY A 160 -13.08 0.85 20.18
N VAL A 161 -12.48 0.64 19.00
CA VAL A 161 -11.23 -0.11 18.84
C VAL A 161 -10.03 0.84 18.96
N PRO A 162 -8.98 0.49 19.73
CA PRO A 162 -7.78 1.31 19.83
C PRO A 162 -7.05 1.39 18.48
N ALA A 163 -6.63 2.60 18.10
CA ALA A 163 -5.86 2.84 16.89
C ALA A 163 -4.72 3.83 17.10
N ILE A 164 -3.55 3.52 16.54
CA ILE A 164 -2.36 4.37 16.53
C ILE A 164 -2.17 4.94 15.13
N GLN A 165 -2.12 6.27 15.03
CA GLN A 165 -1.81 7.00 13.79
C GLN A 165 -0.29 7.06 13.59
N VAL A 166 0.17 6.73 12.39
CA VAL A 166 1.55 6.90 11.94
C VAL A 166 1.57 7.85 10.75
N ASN A 167 2.01 9.09 10.97
CA ASN A 167 2.19 10.04 9.88
C ASN A 167 3.57 9.85 9.27
N THR A 168 3.57 9.30 8.06
CA THR A 168 4.78 8.98 7.28
C THR A 168 5.41 10.21 6.64
N GLY A 169 4.74 11.37 6.68
CA GLY A 169 5.21 12.61 6.09
C GLY A 169 5.24 12.51 4.57
N LYS A 170 6.46 12.36 4.00
CA LYS A 170 6.65 12.15 2.56
C LYS A 170 6.80 10.67 2.19
N GLY A 171 6.78 9.77 3.18
CA GLY A 171 6.79 8.33 2.97
C GLY A 171 5.60 7.89 2.12
N CYS A 172 5.82 6.84 1.33
CA CYS A 172 4.79 6.25 0.45
C CYS A 172 4.32 4.87 0.93
N HIS A 173 4.78 4.44 2.12
CA HIS A 173 4.53 3.15 2.76
C HIS A 173 4.86 3.25 4.26
N LEU A 174 4.32 2.30 5.04
CA LEU A 174 4.83 1.96 6.37
C LEU A 174 6.02 1.00 6.26
N ASP A 175 6.96 1.09 7.19
CA ASP A 175 8.05 0.11 7.36
C ASP A 175 7.90 -0.65 8.70
N ALA A 176 8.71 -1.71 8.88
CA ALA A 176 8.64 -2.55 10.08
C ALA A 176 9.03 -1.80 11.37
N ALA A 177 9.90 -0.79 11.29
CA ALA A 177 10.29 -0.01 12.47
C ALA A 177 9.09 0.81 12.98
N MET A 178 8.39 1.48 12.07
CA MET A 178 7.18 2.25 12.36
C MET A 178 6.09 1.37 12.98
N VAL A 179 5.87 0.18 12.42
CA VAL A 179 4.88 -0.77 12.93
C VAL A 179 5.27 -1.30 14.31
N GLY A 180 6.54 -1.60 14.53
CA GLY A 180 7.03 -2.05 15.84
C GLY A 180 6.78 -1.00 16.93
N GLU A 181 7.13 0.26 16.65
CA GLU A 181 6.91 1.37 17.58
C GLU A 181 5.42 1.64 17.84
N ALA A 182 4.59 1.59 16.79
CA ALA A 182 3.15 1.77 16.93
C ALA A 182 2.51 0.62 17.73
N TYR A 183 2.98 -0.62 17.55
CA TYR A 183 2.49 -1.77 18.30
C TYR A 183 2.83 -1.67 19.79
N ASP A 184 4.01 -1.15 20.15
CA ASP A 184 4.40 -0.89 21.54
C ASP A 184 3.45 0.09 22.28
N ARG A 185 2.72 0.92 21.54
CA ARG A 185 1.78 1.91 22.07
C ARG A 185 0.33 1.40 22.14
N LEU A 186 0.03 0.26 21.50
CA LEU A 186 -1.30 -0.35 21.58
C LEU A 186 -1.51 -1.02 22.95
N PRO A 187 -2.76 -1.08 23.44
CA PRO A 187 -3.06 -1.94 24.58
C PRO A 187 -2.79 -3.39 24.22
N TRP A 188 -2.42 -4.19 25.22
CA TRP A 188 -2.13 -5.61 25.01
C TRP A 188 -3.36 -6.35 24.47
N LEU A 189 -3.21 -6.95 23.28
CA LEU A 189 -4.31 -7.56 22.55
C LEU A 189 -4.56 -9.03 22.92
N ASN A 190 -3.63 -9.70 23.63
CA ASN A 190 -3.72 -11.07 24.15
C ASN A 190 -4.56 -12.06 23.31
N GLY A 191 -3.98 -12.64 22.25
CA GLY A 191 -4.68 -13.61 21.38
C GLY A 191 -5.64 -12.99 20.35
N GLY A 192 -5.43 -11.72 20.01
CA GLY A 192 -6.34 -10.91 19.19
C GLY A 192 -5.96 -10.74 17.71
N LEU A 193 -6.51 -9.68 17.10
CA LEU A 193 -6.25 -9.28 15.73
C LEU A 193 -5.52 -7.92 15.69
N LEU A 194 -4.54 -7.80 14.81
CA LEU A 194 -3.93 -6.52 14.46
C LEU A 194 -4.23 -6.21 12.99
N PHE A 195 -4.87 -5.08 12.72
CA PHE A 195 -4.97 -4.57 11.36
C PHE A 195 -3.97 -3.42 11.18
N ILE A 196 -3.17 -3.50 10.13
CA ILE A 196 -2.27 -2.44 9.71
C ILE A 196 -2.87 -1.85 8.44
N GLU A 197 -3.47 -0.67 8.52
CA GLU A 197 -3.92 0.08 7.34
C GLU A 197 -2.72 0.84 6.77
N ASN A 198 -2.19 0.39 5.63
CA ASN A 198 -1.05 1.03 5.00
C ASN A 198 -1.44 2.28 4.20
N VAL A 199 -0.44 3.07 3.83
CA VAL A 199 -0.61 4.21 2.93
C VAL A 199 -1.26 3.73 1.62
N GLY A 200 -2.16 4.53 1.05
CA GLY A 200 -2.80 4.24 -0.24
C GLY A 200 -1.78 4.24 -1.39
N ASN A 201 -1.12 3.10 -1.62
CA ASN A 201 -0.15 2.89 -2.67
C ASN A 201 -0.03 1.40 -3.04
N LEU A 202 -0.02 1.08 -4.34
CA LEU A 202 0.17 -0.28 -4.85
C LEU A 202 1.59 -0.58 -5.34
N VAL A 203 2.53 0.36 -5.17
CA VAL A 203 3.93 0.20 -5.59
C VAL A 203 4.82 -0.01 -4.37
N CYS A 204 5.08 1.05 -3.60
CA CYS A 204 6.05 1.00 -2.51
C CYS A 204 5.76 -0.12 -1.49
N PRO A 205 4.52 -0.30 -0.97
CA PRO A 205 4.28 -1.25 0.11
C PRO A 205 4.45 -2.72 -0.30
N ALA A 206 4.56 -3.03 -1.60
CA ALA A 206 4.76 -4.40 -2.07
C ALA A 206 6.11 -4.97 -1.61
N ALA A 207 7.15 -4.12 -1.53
CA ALA A 207 8.52 -4.53 -1.19
C ALA A 207 8.79 -4.59 0.33
N PHE A 208 7.92 -4.03 1.16
CA PHE A 208 8.16 -3.90 2.60
C PHE A 208 7.33 -4.92 3.39
N ASP A 209 8.02 -5.86 4.04
CA ASP A 209 7.46 -6.73 5.07
C ASP A 209 7.36 -5.97 6.39
N LEU A 210 6.23 -6.07 7.10
CA LEU A 210 6.00 -5.41 8.39
C LEU A 210 5.96 -6.41 9.55
N GLY A 211 6.07 -7.71 9.25
CA GLY A 211 5.89 -8.80 10.20
C GLY A 211 4.48 -9.36 10.22
N GLU A 212 3.60 -8.90 9.32
CA GLU A 212 2.23 -9.40 9.18
C GLU A 212 2.19 -10.88 8.77
N ALA A 213 1.07 -11.55 9.03
CA ALA A 213 0.82 -12.90 8.55
C ALA A 213 0.56 -12.93 7.04
N CYS A 214 -0.09 -11.89 6.52
CA CYS A 214 -0.19 -11.66 5.08
C CYS A 214 -0.69 -10.25 4.73
N LYS A 215 -0.41 -9.85 3.49
CA LYS A 215 -1.03 -8.70 2.84
C LYS A 215 -2.43 -9.05 2.31
N ILE A 216 -3.37 -8.14 2.54
CA ILE A 216 -4.72 -8.14 1.98
C ILE A 216 -4.83 -6.91 1.07
N VAL A 217 -4.89 -7.13 -0.25
CA VAL A 217 -5.09 -6.04 -1.20
C VAL A 217 -6.57 -5.69 -1.31
N VAL A 218 -6.92 -4.44 -1.02
CA VAL A 218 -8.26 -3.90 -1.24
C VAL A 218 -8.29 -3.23 -2.61
N PHE A 219 -9.08 -3.80 -3.51
CA PHE A 219 -9.29 -3.32 -4.87
C PHE A 219 -10.73 -2.81 -5.00
N SER A 220 -10.95 -1.64 -5.57
CA SER A 220 -12.30 -1.10 -5.81
C SER A 220 -12.72 -1.30 -7.27
N THR A 221 -14.00 -1.60 -7.50
CA THR A 221 -14.61 -1.71 -8.84
C THR A 221 -14.39 -0.48 -9.72
N THR A 222 -14.14 0.69 -9.12
CA THR A 222 -13.87 1.96 -9.81
C THR A 222 -12.45 2.13 -10.34
N GLU A 223 -11.58 1.12 -10.20
CA GLU A 223 -10.14 1.26 -10.46
C GLU A 223 -9.67 0.69 -11.82
N GLY A 224 -10.57 0.03 -12.56
CA GLY A 224 -10.27 -0.66 -13.81
C GLY A 224 -9.75 -2.09 -13.60
N GLU A 225 -10.15 -3.02 -14.47
CA GLU A 225 -9.90 -4.46 -14.31
C GLU A 225 -8.42 -4.83 -14.47
N ASP A 226 -7.67 -4.08 -15.27
CA ASP A 226 -6.27 -4.38 -15.63
C ASP A 226 -5.24 -4.03 -14.54
N LYS A 227 -5.70 -3.49 -13.41
CA LYS A 227 -4.86 -3.10 -12.28
C LYS A 227 -3.96 -4.22 -11.76
N PRO A 228 -4.37 -5.49 -11.66
CA PRO A 228 -3.47 -6.56 -11.24
C PRO A 228 -2.25 -6.70 -12.15
N LEU A 229 -2.43 -6.54 -13.47
CA LEU A 229 -1.34 -6.61 -14.44
C LEU A 229 -0.44 -5.37 -14.41
N LYS A 230 -1.00 -4.20 -14.04
CA LYS A 230 -0.26 -2.94 -13.91
C LYS A 230 0.59 -2.85 -12.65
N TYR A 231 0.21 -3.55 -11.57
CA TYR A 231 0.92 -3.54 -10.28
C TYR A 231 1.26 -4.96 -9.82
N PRO A 232 1.95 -5.77 -10.63
CA PRO A 232 2.04 -7.21 -10.42
C PRO A 232 2.66 -7.58 -9.06
N ASP A 233 3.66 -6.83 -8.60
CA ASP A 233 4.35 -7.12 -7.33
C ASP A 233 3.40 -7.10 -6.12
N MET A 234 2.46 -6.16 -6.09
CA MET A 234 1.49 -6.05 -4.99
C MET A 234 0.52 -7.23 -4.95
N PHE A 235 0.02 -7.65 -6.12
CA PHE A 235 -0.91 -8.79 -6.21
C PHE A 235 -0.17 -10.12 -6.02
N ALA A 236 1.10 -10.22 -6.44
CA ALA A 236 1.97 -11.35 -6.16
C ALA A 236 2.25 -11.51 -4.65
N ALA A 237 2.47 -10.40 -3.93
CA ALA A 237 2.73 -10.41 -2.49
C ALA A 237 1.47 -10.61 -1.62
N SER A 238 0.27 -10.46 -2.18
CA SER A 238 -0.99 -10.51 -1.44
C SER A 238 -1.57 -11.93 -1.37
N SER A 239 -2.07 -12.32 -0.19
CA SER A 239 -2.75 -13.61 -0.03
C SER A 239 -4.24 -13.54 -0.36
N LEU A 240 -4.86 -12.39 -0.14
CA LEU A 240 -6.28 -12.14 -0.35
C LEU A 240 -6.47 -10.83 -1.11
N MET A 241 -7.32 -10.86 -2.13
CA MET A 241 -7.87 -9.67 -2.76
C MET A 241 -9.33 -9.49 -2.32
N LEU A 242 -9.62 -8.35 -1.71
CA LEU A 242 -10.98 -7.90 -1.42
C LEU A 242 -11.42 -6.92 -2.51
N ILE A 243 -12.33 -7.36 -3.37
CA ILE A 243 -12.96 -6.50 -4.39
C ILE A 243 -14.10 -5.73 -3.71
N ASN A 244 -13.81 -4.50 -3.28
CA ASN A 244 -14.73 -3.60 -2.61
C ASN A 244 -15.60 -2.82 -3.62
N LYS A 245 -16.69 -2.24 -3.11
CA LYS A 245 -17.67 -1.43 -3.87
C LYS A 245 -18.40 -2.24 -4.95
N ILE A 246 -18.65 -3.53 -4.71
CA ILE A 246 -19.51 -4.38 -5.56
C ILE A 246 -20.91 -3.79 -5.76
N ASP A 247 -21.39 -3.02 -4.79
CA ASP A 247 -22.66 -2.29 -4.88
C ASP A 247 -22.72 -1.23 -5.99
N LEU A 248 -21.58 -0.87 -6.59
CA LEU A 248 -21.49 0.02 -7.74
C LEU A 248 -21.43 -0.75 -9.08
N ALA A 249 -21.19 -2.06 -9.07
CA ALA A 249 -21.05 -2.83 -10.31
C ALA A 249 -22.25 -2.69 -11.28
N PRO A 250 -23.53 -2.58 -10.83
CA PRO A 250 -24.65 -2.41 -11.76
C PRO A 250 -24.65 -1.09 -12.56
N VAL A 251 -23.88 -0.08 -12.12
CA VAL A 251 -23.80 1.25 -12.76
C VAL A 251 -22.43 1.54 -13.36
N LEU A 252 -21.51 0.58 -13.30
CA LEU A 252 -20.18 0.66 -13.88
C LEU A 252 -20.04 -0.32 -15.03
N ASP A 253 -19.25 0.04 -16.04
CA ASP A 253 -18.74 -0.93 -17.00
C ASP A 253 -17.54 -1.65 -16.35
N PHE A 254 -17.85 -2.67 -15.53
CA PHE A 254 -16.86 -3.40 -14.74
C PHE A 254 -17.03 -4.91 -14.89
N ASP A 255 -16.00 -5.58 -15.39
CA ASP A 255 -15.95 -7.03 -15.50
C ASP A 255 -15.23 -7.69 -14.31
N LEU A 256 -16.04 -8.21 -13.39
CA LEU A 256 -15.57 -8.93 -12.22
C LEU A 256 -14.77 -10.19 -12.58
N ALA A 257 -15.23 -10.96 -13.56
CA ALA A 257 -14.59 -12.23 -13.92
C ALA A 257 -13.21 -11.99 -14.52
N LYS A 258 -13.10 -10.98 -15.39
CA LYS A 258 -11.84 -10.54 -15.99
C LYS A 258 -10.85 -10.01 -14.95
N THR A 259 -11.32 -9.23 -13.98
CA THR A 259 -10.48 -8.76 -12.86
C THR A 259 -9.89 -9.92 -12.07
N ILE A 260 -10.72 -10.93 -11.75
CA ILE A 260 -10.27 -12.13 -11.03
C ILE A 260 -9.27 -12.94 -11.85
N ASP A 261 -9.51 -13.09 -13.15
CA ASP A 261 -8.59 -13.78 -14.06
C ASP A 261 -7.23 -13.09 -14.10
N TYR A 262 -7.19 -11.76 -14.25
CA TYR A 262 -5.95 -10.99 -14.22
C TYR A 262 -5.20 -11.09 -12.89
N ALA A 263 -5.89 -11.04 -11.76
CA ALA A 263 -5.26 -11.27 -10.46
C ALA A 263 -4.64 -12.67 -10.36
N ARG A 264 -5.31 -13.70 -10.88
CA ARG A 264 -4.82 -15.09 -10.86
C ARG A 264 -3.69 -15.36 -11.84
N ARG A 265 -3.60 -14.61 -12.96
CA ARG A 265 -2.44 -14.67 -13.85
C ARG A 265 -1.16 -14.19 -13.16
N VAL A 266 -1.28 -13.18 -12.30
CA VAL A 266 -0.17 -12.67 -11.48
C VAL A 266 0.11 -13.59 -10.29
N ASN A 267 -0.94 -14.01 -9.58
CA ASN A 267 -0.83 -14.87 -8.41
C ASN A 267 -1.87 -15.99 -8.45
N PRO A 268 -1.51 -17.20 -8.92
CA PRO A 268 -2.45 -18.32 -9.02
C PRO A 268 -3.05 -18.78 -7.68
N LYS A 269 -2.44 -18.39 -6.56
CA LYS A 269 -2.86 -18.78 -5.20
C LYS A 269 -3.70 -17.71 -4.50
N ILE A 270 -3.90 -16.53 -5.10
CA ILE A 270 -4.63 -15.44 -4.46
C ILE A 270 -6.09 -15.84 -4.22
N GLU A 271 -6.53 -15.74 -2.98
CA GLU A 271 -7.94 -15.86 -2.65
C GLU A 271 -8.65 -14.56 -3.03
N VAL A 272 -9.90 -14.65 -3.48
CA VAL A 272 -10.68 -13.46 -3.86
C VAL A 272 -12.05 -13.50 -3.21
N LEU A 273 -12.43 -12.39 -2.58
CA LEU A 273 -13.76 -12.15 -2.06
C LEU A 273 -14.28 -10.80 -2.56
N THR A 274 -15.57 -10.74 -2.87
CA THR A 274 -16.27 -9.49 -3.19
C THR A 274 -16.94 -8.95 -1.93
N VAL A 275 -16.81 -7.65 -1.68
CA VAL A 275 -17.41 -6.99 -0.52
C VAL A 275 -17.98 -5.63 -0.89
N SER A 276 -18.97 -5.17 -0.12
CA SER A 276 -19.36 -3.77 -0.09
C SER A 276 -19.27 -3.26 1.33
N ALA A 277 -18.32 -2.37 1.60
CA ALA A 277 -18.27 -1.67 2.88
C ALA A 277 -19.55 -0.84 3.15
N ARG A 278 -20.27 -0.43 2.09
CA ARG A 278 -21.52 0.33 2.18
C ARG A 278 -22.69 -0.55 2.63
N THR A 279 -22.93 -1.67 1.95
CA THR A 279 -24.10 -2.52 2.20
C THR A 279 -23.84 -3.60 3.25
N GLY A 280 -22.57 -3.99 3.44
CA GLY A 280 -22.16 -5.14 4.26
C GLY A 280 -22.14 -6.46 3.50
N GLU A 281 -22.47 -6.46 2.21
CA GLU A 281 -22.37 -7.66 1.37
C GLU A 281 -20.95 -8.23 1.41
N GLY A 282 -20.85 -9.56 1.47
CA GLY A 282 -19.57 -10.29 1.45
C GLY A 282 -18.81 -10.36 2.78
N PHE A 283 -19.16 -9.56 3.78
CA PHE A 283 -18.43 -9.54 5.07
C PHE A 283 -18.52 -10.86 5.83
N ALA A 284 -19.63 -11.62 5.70
CA ALA A 284 -19.73 -12.94 6.31
C ALA A 284 -18.64 -13.91 5.83
N ALA A 285 -18.33 -13.88 4.52
CA ALA A 285 -17.25 -14.69 3.93
C ALA A 285 -15.87 -14.17 4.38
N PHE A 286 -15.70 -12.85 4.45
CA PHE A 286 -14.46 -12.25 4.94
C PHE A 286 -14.18 -12.63 6.41
N PHE A 287 -15.19 -12.58 7.28
CA PHE A 287 -15.04 -13.01 8.68
C PHE A 287 -14.79 -14.50 8.82
N ALA A 288 -15.41 -15.33 7.97
CA ALA A 288 -15.12 -16.76 7.93
C ALA A 288 -13.66 -17.02 7.54
N TRP A 289 -13.13 -16.26 6.58
CA TRP A 289 -11.72 -16.32 6.18
C TRP A 289 -10.78 -15.93 7.33
N ILE A 290 -11.08 -14.84 8.07
CA ILE A 290 -10.31 -14.44 9.26
C ILE A 290 -10.34 -15.53 10.32
N ARG A 291 -11.53 -16.05 10.68
CA ARG A 291 -11.68 -17.11 11.68
C ARG A 291 -10.90 -18.38 11.33
N LYS A 292 -10.90 -18.77 10.05
CA LYS A 292 -10.12 -19.90 9.56
C LYS A 292 -8.62 -19.71 9.80
N ARG A 293 -8.11 -18.49 9.58
CA ARG A 293 -6.69 -18.17 9.84
C ARG A 293 -6.37 -18.13 11.32
N MET A 294 -7.23 -17.51 12.14
CA MET A 294 -7.10 -17.54 13.60
C MET A 294 -6.96 -18.97 14.13
N ALA A 295 -7.83 -19.88 13.69
CA ALA A 295 -7.80 -21.29 14.09
C ALA A 295 -6.53 -22.04 13.65
N ALA A 296 -5.87 -21.60 12.58
CA ALA A 296 -4.60 -22.18 12.12
C ALA A 296 -3.38 -21.66 12.91
N THR A 297 -3.51 -20.50 13.57
CA THR A 297 -2.44 -19.85 14.35
C THR A 297 -2.46 -20.28 15.82
N THR A 298 -3.62 -20.63 16.38
CA THR A 298 -3.70 -21.20 17.73
C THR A 298 -3.07 -22.60 17.75
N PRO A 299 -1.99 -22.85 18.52
CA PRO A 299 -1.48 -24.21 18.68
C PRO A 299 -2.58 -25.12 19.23
N ALA A 300 -2.67 -26.36 18.74
CA ALA A 300 -3.63 -27.37 19.20
C ALA A 300 -3.52 -27.76 20.70
N ALA A 301 -2.72 -27.04 21.50
CA ALA A 301 -2.36 -27.34 22.88
C ALA A 301 -3.30 -26.72 23.95
N MET A 302 -4.54 -26.36 23.60
CA MET A 302 -5.57 -25.93 24.57
C MET A 302 -6.86 -26.77 24.52
N THR A 303 -6.84 -27.95 23.90
CA THR A 303 -8.00 -28.88 23.87
C THR A 303 -7.83 -30.14 24.74
N ALA A 304 -6.88 -30.12 25.69
CA ALA A 304 -6.70 -31.20 26.65
C ALA A 304 -6.57 -30.66 28.09
N ALA A 305 -7.64 -30.06 28.59
CA ALA A 305 -7.84 -29.79 30.01
C ALA A 305 -9.34 -29.62 30.30
N GLU A 306 -10.10 -30.70 30.16
CA GLU A 306 -11.34 -30.97 30.92
C GLU A 306 -11.33 -32.42 31.38
#